data_AF-A0A7C7FW82-F1
#
_entry.id   AF-A0A7C7FW82-F1
#
_cell.length_a   1.000
_cell.length_b   1.000
_cell.length_c   1.000
_cell.angle_alpha   90.00
_cell.angle_beta   90.00
_cell.angle_gamma   90.00
#
_symmetry.space_group_name_H-M   'P 1'
#
loop_
_entity.id
_entity.type
_entity.pdbx_description
1 polymer ?
#
loop_
_entity_poly.entity_id
_entity_poly.type
_entity_poly.pdbx_seq_one_letter_code
_entity_poly.pdbx_strand_id
1 'polypeptide(L)'
;MGASAGPNLAGIGRGGDSNLVLEMDAHDAKSYPGEPTSNIVTNPNFVGGTTTTWNVDGTGASITAVADSDNPANSPYILKVVQGSSTTNVYTELINKTIQGSSYTLSCWAKGLGTMSIRKYDNNSGSTSSGVVTLTDEWQLITVYATPNGSDSTSVIRFYICDDLTGDYAYLAGPQFEKKAYATPYVWDGYTGRPATTNLMIHGNVGTGQSFYDSSPSKHTVTAGGNTTHSSGQSKFSGGSIYFDGADDYLQVPNHT
;
A
#
# COMPACT_ATOMS: atom_id res chain seq x y z
N MET A 1 -11.35 -26.33 22.46
CA MET A 1 -10.71 -25.12 21.89
C MET A 1 -11.77 -24.39 21.09
N GLY A 2 -12.06 -23.14 21.47
CA GLY A 2 -13.28 -22.43 21.08
C GLY A 2 -13.33 -22.12 19.59
N ALA A 3 -14.44 -22.49 18.94
CA ALA A 3 -14.78 -21.99 17.63
C ALA A 3 -14.99 -20.48 17.73
N SER A 4 -14.18 -19.72 16.99
CA SER A 4 -14.39 -18.30 16.75
C SER A 4 -15.74 -18.14 16.05
N ALA A 5 -16.76 -17.70 16.79
CA ALA A 5 -17.99 -17.20 16.22
C ALA A 5 -17.71 -15.78 15.70
N GLY A 6 -17.30 -15.69 14.43
CA GLY A 6 -17.39 -14.40 13.72
C GLY A 6 -18.84 -13.90 13.74
N PRO A 7 -19.08 -12.58 13.70
CA PRO A 7 -20.44 -12.04 13.71
C PRO A 7 -21.21 -12.62 12.51
N ASN A 8 -22.29 -13.35 12.82
CA ASN A 8 -23.23 -13.83 11.82
C ASN A 8 -24.08 -12.63 11.37
N LEU A 9 -23.90 -12.16 10.14
CA LEU A 9 -24.66 -11.08 9.53
C LEU A 9 -26.06 -11.56 9.13
N ALA A 10 -26.85 -12.00 10.11
CA ALA A 10 -28.24 -12.35 9.89
C ALA A 10 -29.05 -11.08 9.54
N GLY A 11 -29.63 -11.03 8.35
CA GLY A 11 -30.62 -10.01 7.97
C GLY A 11 -30.20 -8.94 6.96
N ILE A 12 -29.03 -9.05 6.31
CA ILE A 12 -28.55 -8.04 5.35
C ILE A 12 -28.97 -8.27 3.88
N GLY A 13 -29.89 -9.19 3.63
CA GLY A 13 -30.52 -9.38 2.32
C GLY A 13 -32.01 -9.67 2.47
N ARG A 14 -32.85 -9.05 1.64
CA ARG A 14 -34.24 -9.52 1.47
C ARG A 14 -34.17 -10.79 0.63
N GLY A 15 -35.18 -11.67 0.77
CA GLY A 15 -35.28 -12.87 -0.08
C GLY A 15 -35.27 -12.46 -1.55
N GLY A 16 -34.16 -12.69 -2.24
CA GLY A 16 -33.95 -12.30 -3.64
C GLY A 16 -32.61 -11.60 -3.95
N ASP A 17 -31.89 -11.10 -2.94
CA ASP A 17 -30.66 -10.32 -3.15
C ASP A 17 -29.42 -11.22 -3.25
N SER A 18 -29.24 -11.91 -4.38
CA SER A 18 -28.09 -12.83 -4.58
C SER A 18 -26.75 -12.14 -4.90
N ASN A 19 -26.70 -10.81 -4.98
CA ASN A 19 -25.53 -10.09 -5.51
C ASN A 19 -24.95 -9.01 -4.57
N LEU A 20 -25.44 -8.86 -3.33
CA LEU A 20 -24.86 -7.91 -2.38
C LEU A 20 -23.73 -8.59 -1.61
N VAL A 21 -22.49 -8.39 -2.05
CA VAL A 21 -21.29 -8.86 -1.34
C VAL A 21 -20.83 -7.74 -0.42
N LEU A 22 -20.96 -7.95 0.90
CA LEU A 22 -20.23 -7.15 1.88
C LEU A 22 -18.81 -7.71 1.98
N GLU A 23 -17.90 -7.12 1.21
CA GLU A 23 -16.48 -7.41 1.32
C GLU A 23 -15.93 -6.70 2.56
N MET A 24 -15.92 -7.43 3.67
CA MET A 24 -15.20 -7.02 4.87
C MET A 24 -13.80 -7.63 4.76
N ASP A 25 -12.77 -6.81 4.52
CA ASP A 25 -11.40 -7.29 4.66
C ASP A 25 -11.13 -7.62 6.14
N ALA A 26 -11.20 -8.90 6.46
CA ALA A 26 -10.90 -9.44 7.77
C ALA A 26 -9.64 -10.30 7.76
N HIS A 27 -8.90 -10.35 6.63
CA HIS A 27 -7.83 -11.31 6.45
C HIS A 27 -6.49 -10.85 7.03
N ASP A 28 -6.32 -9.56 7.28
CA ASP A 28 -5.33 -9.09 8.22
C ASP A 28 -5.85 -7.82 8.93
N ALA A 29 -5.82 -7.78 10.27
CA ALA A 29 -6.24 -6.61 11.03
C ALA A 29 -5.15 -5.51 11.05
N LYS A 30 -4.16 -5.59 10.15
CA LYS A 30 -2.95 -4.78 10.17
C LYS A 30 -2.87 -3.82 8.98
N SER A 31 -3.48 -4.13 7.83
CA SER A 31 -3.40 -3.35 6.60
C SER A 31 -4.66 -3.62 5.76
N TYR A 32 -5.28 -2.55 5.24
CA TYR A 32 -6.40 -2.64 4.30
C TYR A 32 -6.11 -1.77 3.08
N PRO A 33 -6.68 -2.09 1.90
CA PRO A 33 -6.60 -1.23 0.73
C PRO A 33 -7.11 0.18 1.05
N GLY A 34 -6.20 1.17 1.06
CA GLY A 34 -6.51 2.56 1.43
C GLY A 34 -6.18 2.95 2.87
N GLU A 35 -5.51 2.09 3.66
CA GLU A 35 -4.89 2.54 4.92
C GLU A 35 -3.93 3.71 4.62
N PRO A 36 -4.01 4.85 5.34
CA PRO A 36 -3.08 5.94 5.13
C PRO A 36 -1.64 5.45 5.33
N THR A 37 -0.84 5.60 4.27
CA THR A 37 0.59 5.31 4.28
C THR A 37 1.35 6.63 4.29
N SER A 38 2.41 6.72 5.08
CA SER A 38 3.35 7.83 4.99
C SER A 38 4.65 7.27 4.44
N ASN A 39 4.74 7.24 3.12
CA ASN A 39 5.90 6.72 2.42
C ASN A 39 7.01 7.76 2.39
N ILE A 40 8.19 7.41 2.92
CA ILE A 40 9.35 8.28 3.00
C ILE A 40 10.31 8.09 1.80
N VAL A 41 10.09 7.06 0.97
CA VAL A 41 10.89 6.82 -0.24
C VAL A 41 10.64 7.93 -1.27
N THR A 42 11.72 8.47 -1.85
CA THR A 42 11.63 9.50 -2.90
C THR A 42 11.34 8.87 -4.26
N ASN A 43 10.39 9.45 -5.01
CA ASN A 43 9.98 8.98 -6.35
C ASN A 43 9.67 7.45 -6.41
N PRO A 44 8.79 6.93 -5.53
CA PRO A 44 8.49 5.50 -5.47
C PRO A 44 7.60 5.01 -6.63
N ASN A 45 7.08 5.93 -7.44
CA ASN A 45 6.24 5.66 -8.61
C ASN A 45 6.97 5.90 -9.94
N PHE A 46 8.26 6.27 -9.89
CA PHE A 46 9.10 6.50 -11.06
C PHE A 46 8.47 7.48 -12.08
N VAL A 47 7.81 8.53 -11.57
CA VAL A 47 6.98 9.45 -12.36
C VAL A 47 7.78 10.11 -13.48
N GLY A 48 7.09 10.31 -14.61
CA GLY A 48 7.68 10.87 -15.83
C GLY A 48 8.63 9.91 -16.56
N GLY A 49 8.66 8.63 -16.18
CA GLY A 49 9.61 7.67 -16.73
C GLY A 49 11.05 7.96 -16.31
N THR A 50 11.25 8.61 -15.16
CA THR A 50 12.57 9.07 -14.71
C THR A 50 13.12 8.22 -13.58
N THR A 51 14.43 8.01 -13.60
CA THR A 51 15.20 7.33 -12.55
C THR A 51 16.07 8.30 -11.77
N THR A 52 15.78 9.60 -11.83
CA THR A 52 16.71 10.68 -11.41
C THR A 52 17.09 10.69 -9.93
N THR A 53 16.26 10.12 -9.06
CA THR A 53 16.53 9.97 -7.62
C THR A 53 17.13 8.60 -7.28
N TRP A 54 17.25 7.71 -8.27
CA TRP A 54 17.69 6.33 -8.11
C TRP A 54 19.12 6.19 -8.62
N ASN A 55 19.98 5.67 -7.76
CA ASN A 55 21.36 5.32 -8.06
C ASN A 55 21.43 3.84 -8.43
N VAL A 56 22.37 3.51 -9.31
CA VAL A 56 22.71 2.13 -9.69
C VAL A 56 24.19 1.92 -9.51
N ASP A 57 24.55 0.88 -8.73
CA ASP A 57 25.93 0.40 -8.62
C ASP A 57 26.03 -0.96 -9.31
N GLY A 58 27.13 -1.19 -10.02
CA GLY A 58 27.40 -2.44 -10.74
C GLY A 58 27.96 -2.16 -12.13
N THR A 59 29.05 -2.85 -12.49
CA THR A 59 29.73 -2.60 -13.77
C THR A 59 28.82 -3.00 -14.92
N GLY A 60 28.39 -2.04 -15.74
CA GLY A 60 27.48 -2.27 -16.87
C GLY A 60 26.02 -2.48 -16.46
N ALA A 61 25.67 -2.28 -15.19
CA ALA A 61 24.29 -2.32 -14.73
C ALA A 61 23.51 -1.11 -15.25
N SER A 62 22.20 -1.29 -15.43
CA SER A 62 21.33 -0.19 -15.85
C SER A 62 19.96 -0.26 -15.18
N ILE A 63 19.34 0.91 -15.06
CA ILE A 63 17.96 1.06 -14.62
C ILE A 63 17.16 1.86 -15.65
N THR A 64 15.89 1.50 -15.82
CA THR A 64 14.98 2.19 -16.74
C THR A 64 13.58 2.15 -16.17
N ALA A 65 12.91 3.30 -16.10
CA ALA A 65 11.49 3.32 -15.77
C ALA A 65 10.69 2.85 -17.00
N VAL A 66 9.80 1.89 -16.80
CA VAL A 66 8.97 1.32 -17.87
C VAL A 66 7.51 1.37 -17.46
N ALA A 67 6.62 1.63 -18.41
CA ALA A 67 5.18 1.63 -18.16
C ALA A 67 4.70 0.20 -17.93
N ASP A 68 3.90 -0.02 -16.89
CA ASP A 68 3.26 -1.29 -16.57
C ASP A 68 1.95 -0.97 -15.85
N SER A 69 0.80 -1.26 -16.45
CA SER A 69 -0.51 -1.01 -15.84
C SER A 69 -0.97 -2.12 -14.90
N ASP A 70 -0.29 -3.26 -14.91
CA ASP A 70 -0.73 -4.51 -14.29
C ASP A 70 0.17 -4.86 -13.08
N ASN A 71 0.76 -3.83 -12.47
CA ASN A 71 1.61 -3.97 -11.29
C ASN A 71 0.78 -3.84 -9.99
N PRO A 72 1.16 -4.53 -8.90
CA PRO A 72 0.41 -4.52 -7.64
C PRO A 72 0.35 -3.16 -6.95
N ALA A 73 1.28 -2.25 -7.29
CA ALA A 73 1.34 -0.91 -6.74
C ALA A 73 0.42 0.08 -7.48
N ASN A 74 -0.23 -0.33 -8.57
CA ASN A 74 -1.05 0.54 -9.43
C ASN A 74 -0.33 1.84 -9.86
N SER A 75 1.01 1.80 -9.87
CA SER A 75 1.85 2.92 -10.31
C SER A 75 1.89 2.95 -11.83
N PRO A 76 1.95 4.12 -12.50
CA PRO A 76 2.00 4.20 -13.96
C PRO A 76 3.32 3.66 -14.53
N TYR A 77 4.38 3.69 -13.72
CA TYR A 77 5.70 3.18 -14.07
C TYR A 77 6.20 2.24 -12.98
N ILE A 78 7.04 1.31 -13.40
CA ILE A 78 7.86 0.43 -12.58
C ILE A 78 9.33 0.63 -12.97
N LEU A 79 10.25 0.13 -12.16
CA LEU A 79 11.68 0.18 -12.47
C LEU A 79 12.15 -1.17 -12.99
N LYS A 80 12.69 -1.19 -14.21
CA LYS A 80 13.48 -2.31 -14.72
C LYS A 80 14.93 -2.12 -14.31
N VAL A 81 15.52 -3.16 -13.73
CA VAL A 81 16.96 -3.28 -13.42
C VAL A 81 17.53 -4.37 -14.30
N VAL A 82 18.63 -4.10 -14.99
CA VAL A 82 19.37 -5.12 -15.75
C VAL A 82 20.74 -5.27 -15.12
N GLN A 83 21.09 -6.51 -14.77
CA GLN A 83 22.41 -6.80 -14.22
C GLN A 83 23.48 -6.58 -15.28
N GLY A 84 24.58 -5.96 -14.86
CA GLY A 84 25.80 -5.88 -15.65
C GLY A 84 26.68 -7.13 -15.51
N SER A 85 28.00 -6.94 -15.58
CA SER A 85 28.99 -8.03 -15.42
C SER A 85 29.31 -8.36 -13.95
N SER A 86 28.69 -7.66 -13.00
CA SER A 86 28.83 -7.87 -11.55
C SER A 86 27.46 -7.83 -10.87
N THR A 87 27.41 -8.14 -9.58
CA THR A 87 26.20 -7.87 -8.79
C THR A 87 25.77 -6.42 -8.92
N THR A 88 24.47 -6.19 -8.86
CA THR A 88 23.85 -4.88 -9.09
C THR A 88 23.05 -4.44 -7.88
N ASN A 89 23.23 -3.18 -7.49
CA ASN A 89 22.48 -2.54 -6.41
C ASN A 89 21.73 -1.33 -6.95
N VAL A 90 20.50 -1.13 -6.48
CA VAL A 90 19.66 0.03 -6.83
C VAL A 90 19.09 0.63 -5.56
N TYR A 91 19.33 1.92 -5.35
CA TYR A 91 18.90 2.61 -4.14
C TYR A 91 18.56 4.07 -4.40
N THR A 92 17.69 4.62 -3.57
CA THR A 92 17.57 6.07 -3.35
C THR A 92 18.15 6.41 -1.99
N GLU A 93 18.52 7.66 -1.79
CA GLU A 93 19.02 8.13 -0.51
C GLU A 93 18.35 9.40 -0.01
N LEU A 94 18.37 9.54 1.31
CA LEU A 94 17.98 10.72 2.03
C LEU A 94 19.21 11.24 2.77
N ILE A 95 19.53 12.51 2.52
CA ILE A 95 20.67 13.19 3.11
C ILE A 95 20.15 14.14 4.19
N ASN A 96 20.89 14.23 5.30
CA ASN A 96 20.60 15.14 6.42
C ASN A 96 19.19 14.95 6.99
N LYS A 97 18.75 13.69 7.13
CA LYS A 97 17.42 13.35 7.66
C LYS A 97 17.49 12.71 9.04
N THR A 98 16.64 13.21 9.93
CA THR A 98 16.40 12.61 11.25
C THR A 98 15.27 11.58 11.15
N ILE A 99 15.62 10.30 11.07
CA ILE A 99 14.66 9.18 11.12
C ILE A 99 15.13 8.21 12.21
N GLN A 100 14.33 8.06 13.25
CA GLN A 100 14.63 7.21 14.41
C GLN A 100 13.43 6.38 14.83
N GLY A 101 13.70 5.20 15.40
CA GLY A 101 12.73 4.38 16.12
C GLY A 101 12.69 2.91 15.68
N SER A 102 12.07 2.07 16.51
CA SER A 102 12.16 0.60 16.40
C SER A 102 11.13 -0.07 15.49
N SER A 103 10.34 0.70 14.73
CA SER A 103 9.22 0.15 13.95
C SER A 103 9.15 0.83 12.59
N TYR A 104 10.11 0.51 11.73
CA TYR A 104 10.01 0.83 10.31
C TYR A 104 9.99 -0.42 9.46
N THR A 105 9.29 -0.32 8.33
CA THR A 105 9.25 -1.37 7.31
C THR A 105 9.66 -0.78 5.96
N LEU A 106 10.65 -1.39 5.30
CA LEU A 106 10.92 -1.22 3.88
C LEU A 106 10.18 -2.33 3.14
N SER A 107 9.45 -2.00 2.09
CA SER A 107 8.82 -2.99 1.20
C SER A 107 9.01 -2.60 -0.26
N CYS A 108 9.02 -3.59 -1.14
CA CYS A 108 8.99 -3.40 -2.59
C CYS A 108 8.45 -4.66 -3.25
N TRP A 109 7.59 -4.50 -4.26
CA TRP A 109 7.22 -5.61 -5.14
C TRP A 109 8.35 -5.88 -6.12
N ALA A 110 8.66 -7.14 -6.36
CA ALA A 110 9.67 -7.57 -7.32
C ALA A 110 9.23 -8.78 -8.14
N LYS A 111 9.66 -8.84 -9.40
CA LYS A 111 9.62 -10.02 -10.28
C LYS A 111 10.84 -10.01 -11.19
N GLY A 112 11.23 -11.12 -11.80
CA GLY A 112 12.35 -11.18 -12.73
C GLY A 112 13.07 -12.52 -12.74
N LEU A 113 14.35 -12.48 -13.08
CA LEU A 113 15.22 -13.66 -13.17
C LEU A 113 16.48 -13.44 -12.35
N GLY A 114 16.71 -14.33 -11.39
CA GLY A 114 17.87 -14.28 -10.51
C GLY A 114 17.53 -14.29 -9.04
N THR A 115 18.44 -13.77 -8.23
CA THR A 115 18.26 -13.58 -6.79
C THR A 115 18.61 -12.16 -6.38
N MET A 116 17.91 -11.62 -5.39
CA MET A 116 18.22 -10.32 -4.80
C MET A 116 17.71 -10.24 -3.36
N SER A 117 18.12 -9.21 -2.64
CA SER A 117 17.49 -8.79 -1.39
C SER A 117 17.08 -7.31 -1.49
N ILE A 118 16.37 -6.80 -0.48
CA ILE A 118 16.22 -5.36 -0.26
C ILE A 118 16.89 -5.00 1.06
N ARG A 119 17.37 -3.77 1.19
CA ARG A 119 18.16 -3.35 2.35
C ARG A 119 17.91 -1.89 2.71
N LYS A 120 17.79 -1.62 4.01
CA LYS A 120 17.96 -0.28 4.56
C LYS A 120 19.40 -0.16 5.05
N TYR A 121 20.06 0.94 4.73
CA TYR A 121 21.35 1.34 5.33
C TYR A 121 21.23 2.73 5.93
N ASP A 122 21.91 2.99 7.03
CA ASP A 122 22.29 4.34 7.42
C ASP A 122 23.68 4.37 8.04
N ASN A 123 24.32 5.54 8.01
CA ASN A 123 25.69 5.71 8.49
C ASN A 123 25.84 5.66 10.03
N ASN A 124 24.76 5.56 10.81
CA ASN A 124 24.81 5.48 12.27
C ASN A 124 24.54 4.08 12.82
N SER A 125 23.51 3.39 12.28
CA SER A 125 23.11 2.03 12.71
C SER A 125 23.45 0.93 11.70
N GLY A 126 24.01 1.27 10.55
CA GLY A 126 24.43 0.31 9.53
C GLY A 126 23.26 -0.27 8.73
N SER A 127 23.46 -1.51 8.27
CA SER A 127 22.56 -2.19 7.34
C SER A 127 21.58 -3.15 8.01
N THR A 128 20.37 -3.24 7.45
CA THR A 128 19.41 -4.32 7.71
C THR A 128 18.81 -4.77 6.38
N SER A 129 19.02 -6.03 6.03
CA SER A 129 18.59 -6.62 4.75
C SER A 129 17.48 -7.64 4.95
N SER A 130 16.73 -7.89 3.88
CA SER A 130 15.81 -9.01 3.81
C SER A 130 16.62 -10.31 3.68
N GLY A 131 15.93 -11.45 3.78
CA GLY A 131 16.49 -12.68 3.20
C GLY A 131 16.68 -12.51 1.69
N VAL A 132 17.57 -13.32 1.11
CA VAL A 132 17.71 -13.43 -0.34
C VAL A 132 16.45 -14.07 -0.91
N VAL A 133 15.89 -13.46 -1.94
CA VAL A 133 14.68 -13.90 -2.66
C VAL A 133 15.09 -14.34 -4.04
N THR A 134 14.65 -15.54 -4.44
CA THR A 134 14.70 -15.99 -5.84
C THR A 134 13.51 -15.38 -6.58
N LEU A 135 13.81 -14.60 -7.62
CA LEU A 135 12.82 -13.92 -8.42
C LEU A 135 12.07 -14.91 -9.33
N THR A 136 10.78 -14.64 -9.51
CA THR A 136 9.88 -15.35 -10.42
C THR A 136 9.29 -14.38 -11.44
N ASP A 137 8.54 -14.90 -12.41
CA ASP A 137 7.69 -14.10 -13.31
C ASP A 137 6.49 -13.45 -12.59
N GLU A 138 6.05 -14.02 -11.47
CA GLU A 138 5.04 -13.44 -10.60
C GLU A 138 5.58 -12.36 -9.65
N TRP A 139 4.73 -11.38 -9.32
CA TRP A 139 5.06 -10.33 -8.37
C TRP A 139 5.14 -10.87 -6.93
N GLN A 140 6.26 -10.62 -6.27
CA GLN A 140 6.54 -11.01 -4.89
C GLN A 140 6.77 -9.76 -4.05
N LEU A 141 6.06 -9.63 -2.92
CA LEU A 141 6.31 -8.55 -1.97
C LEU A 141 7.50 -8.91 -1.08
N ILE A 142 8.58 -8.14 -1.20
CA ILE A 142 9.76 -8.29 -0.36
C ILE A 142 9.69 -7.26 0.76
N THR A 143 10.04 -7.65 1.99
CA THR A 143 9.97 -6.78 3.18
C THR A 143 11.25 -6.83 4.02
N VAL A 144 11.56 -5.70 4.65
CA VAL A 144 12.61 -5.51 5.66
C VAL A 144 12.03 -4.79 6.85
N TYR A 145 12.26 -5.32 8.04
CA TYR A 145 11.94 -4.64 9.30
C TYR A 145 13.20 -3.99 9.83
N ALA A 146 13.16 -2.68 10.05
CA ALA A 146 14.34 -1.89 10.38
C ALA A 146 14.10 -0.99 11.60
N THR A 147 15.19 -0.75 12.33
CA THR A 147 15.27 0.22 13.43
C THR A 147 16.28 1.31 13.03
N PRO A 148 15.91 2.30 12.20
CA PRO A 148 16.78 3.40 11.86
C PRO A 148 17.19 4.22 13.09
N ASN A 149 18.43 4.70 13.09
CA ASN A 149 18.97 5.63 14.08
C ASN A 149 19.68 6.83 13.40
N GLY A 150 18.99 7.49 12.46
CA GLY A 150 19.46 8.76 11.89
C GLY A 150 19.30 9.87 12.93
N SER A 151 20.35 10.11 13.73
CA SER A 151 20.27 10.95 14.93
C SER A 151 20.51 12.43 14.69
N ASP A 152 21.01 12.82 13.51
CA ASP A 152 21.48 14.19 13.27
C ASP A 152 21.32 14.63 11.80
N SER A 153 21.68 15.89 11.57
CA SER A 153 21.67 16.52 10.24
C SER A 153 22.84 16.11 9.35
N THR A 154 23.58 15.05 9.68
CA THR A 154 24.63 14.44 8.82
C THR A 154 24.30 12.99 8.47
N SER A 155 23.16 12.50 8.95
CA SER A 155 22.72 11.14 8.74
C SER A 155 22.32 10.93 7.28
N VAL A 156 22.90 9.90 6.65
CA VAL A 156 22.56 9.43 5.31
C VAL A 156 21.82 8.12 5.46
N ILE A 157 20.63 8.04 4.87
CA ILE A 157 19.80 6.83 4.88
C ILE A 157 19.59 6.40 3.45
N ARG A 158 19.89 5.14 3.14
CA ARG A 158 19.71 4.53 1.81
C ARG A 158 18.66 3.44 1.86
N PHE A 159 17.80 3.44 0.86
CA PHE A 159 16.79 2.41 0.63
C PHE A 159 17.17 1.63 -0.62
N TYR A 160 17.87 0.51 -0.44
CA TYR A 160 18.18 -0.43 -1.51
C TYR A 160 16.93 -1.25 -1.79
N ILE A 161 16.29 -0.97 -2.93
CA ILE A 161 15.13 -1.74 -3.42
C ILE A 161 15.58 -2.90 -4.30
N CYS A 162 16.88 -2.97 -4.58
CA CYS A 162 17.59 -4.08 -5.17
C CYS A 162 18.99 -4.12 -4.56
N ASP A 163 19.33 -5.20 -3.86
CA ASP A 163 20.63 -5.41 -3.25
C ASP A 163 21.15 -6.78 -3.69
N ASP A 164 22.37 -6.80 -4.23
CA ASP A 164 23.08 -7.95 -4.76
C ASP A 164 22.31 -8.75 -5.82
N LEU A 165 21.68 -8.06 -6.79
CA LEU A 165 21.04 -8.74 -7.91
C LEU A 165 22.07 -9.61 -8.65
N THR A 166 21.76 -10.90 -8.70
CA THR A 166 22.51 -11.92 -9.43
C THR A 166 21.54 -12.68 -10.34
N GLY A 167 21.70 -12.55 -11.65
CA GLY A 167 20.75 -12.97 -12.68
C GLY A 167 20.39 -11.80 -13.61
N ASP A 168 19.74 -12.08 -14.74
CA ASP A 168 19.68 -11.12 -15.85
C ASP A 168 18.99 -9.78 -15.51
N TYR A 169 17.84 -9.82 -14.81
CA TYR A 169 17.04 -8.61 -14.58
C TYR A 169 16.03 -8.74 -13.42
N ALA A 170 15.59 -7.58 -12.92
CA ALA A 170 14.47 -7.45 -12.00
C ALA A 170 13.53 -6.32 -12.44
N TYR A 171 12.25 -6.45 -12.14
CA TYR A 171 11.24 -5.40 -12.21
C TYR A 171 10.78 -5.08 -10.80
N LEU A 172 10.73 -3.80 -10.44
CA LEU A 172 10.48 -3.32 -9.09
C LEU A 172 9.33 -2.32 -9.09
N ALA A 173 8.38 -2.47 -8.16
CA ALA A 173 7.20 -1.61 -8.09
C ALA A 173 6.88 -1.18 -6.66
N GLY A 174 6.46 0.08 -6.53
CA GLY A 174 5.93 0.67 -5.30
C GLY A 174 6.81 0.51 -4.05
N PRO A 175 8.11 0.86 -4.08
CA PRO A 175 8.91 0.83 -2.86
C PRO A 175 8.36 1.76 -1.79
N GLN A 176 8.27 1.27 -0.56
CA GLN A 176 7.81 2.05 0.60
C GLN A 176 8.75 1.92 1.77
N PHE A 177 8.98 3.03 2.48
CA PHE A 177 9.57 3.02 3.80
C PHE A 177 8.67 3.77 4.77
N GLU A 178 8.13 3.03 5.74
CA GLU A 178 7.06 3.51 6.61
C GLU A 178 7.38 3.27 8.07
N LYS A 179 6.92 4.16 8.96
CA LYS A 179 7.03 3.99 10.42
C LYS A 179 5.96 3.02 10.95
N LYS A 180 6.00 1.79 10.46
CA LYS A 180 5.13 0.68 10.90
C LYS A 180 5.94 -0.59 11.08
N ALA A 181 5.41 -1.51 11.90
CA ALA A 181 6.01 -2.83 12.14
C ALA A 181 5.56 -3.91 11.13
N TYR A 182 4.87 -3.49 10.07
CA TYR A 182 4.35 -4.31 8.98
C TYR A 182 4.33 -3.47 7.70
N ALA A 183 4.38 -4.12 6.55
CA ALA A 183 4.19 -3.47 5.25
C ALA A 183 2.71 -3.18 5.04
N THR A 184 2.40 -2.03 4.48
CA THR A 184 1.05 -1.68 4.01
C THR A 184 0.97 -1.83 2.49
N PRO A 185 -0.23 -1.80 1.89
CA PRO A 185 -0.36 -1.76 0.45
C PRO A 185 0.17 -0.41 -0.06
N TYR A 186 0.94 -0.44 -1.15
CA TYR A 186 1.37 0.79 -1.80
C TYR A 186 0.15 1.52 -2.37
N VAL A 187 0.00 2.78 -1.96
CA VAL A 187 -1.00 3.68 -2.53
C VAL A 187 -0.25 4.77 -3.29
N TRP A 188 -0.35 4.77 -4.62
CA TRP A 188 0.13 5.89 -5.41
C TRP A 188 -0.80 7.09 -5.18
N ASP A 189 -0.26 8.23 -4.74
CA ASP A 189 -1.07 9.46 -4.54
C ASP A 189 -1.76 9.98 -5.82
N GLY A 190 -1.23 9.62 -7.00
CA GLY A 190 -1.87 9.93 -8.29
C GLY A 190 -2.87 8.87 -8.75
N TYR A 191 -2.97 7.75 -8.03
CA TYR A 191 -3.99 6.74 -8.27
C TYR A 191 -5.32 7.29 -7.79
N THR A 192 -6.07 7.87 -8.72
CA THR A 192 -7.49 8.15 -8.53
C THR A 192 -8.35 6.88 -8.56
N GLY A 193 -7.71 5.71 -8.69
CA GLY A 193 -8.32 4.40 -8.87
C GLY A 193 -8.98 3.85 -7.61
N ARG A 194 -10.05 4.53 -7.20
CA ARG A 194 -11.24 3.76 -6.84
C ARG A 194 -11.44 2.73 -7.95
N PRO A 195 -11.63 1.44 -7.65
CA PRO A 195 -11.74 0.45 -8.71
C PRO A 195 -12.76 0.97 -9.73
N ALA A 196 -12.38 1.08 -11.00
CA ALA A 196 -13.27 1.65 -12.02
C ALA A 196 -14.57 0.82 -12.15
N THR A 197 -14.54 -0.41 -11.62
CA THR A 197 -15.65 -1.35 -11.51
C THR A 197 -16.46 -1.19 -10.23
N THR A 198 -16.00 -0.43 -9.23
CA THR A 198 -16.78 -0.17 -8.02
C THR A 198 -17.91 0.78 -8.38
N ASN A 199 -19.13 0.24 -8.36
CA ASN A 199 -20.33 1.03 -8.64
C ASN A 199 -20.80 1.83 -7.40
N LEU A 200 -20.44 1.41 -6.18
CA LEU A 200 -20.84 2.09 -4.95
C LEU A 200 -19.74 1.98 -3.90
N MET A 201 -19.33 3.10 -3.33
CA MET A 201 -18.33 3.16 -2.26
C MET A 201 -18.72 4.22 -1.24
N ILE A 202 -19.10 3.80 -0.04
CA ILE A 202 -19.48 4.70 1.05
C ILE A 202 -18.48 4.55 2.19
N HIS A 203 -17.97 5.67 2.71
CA HIS A 203 -17.00 5.68 3.80
C HIS A 203 -17.67 6.05 5.12
N GLY A 204 -17.42 5.28 6.19
CA GLY A 204 -17.96 5.60 7.53
C GLY A 204 -17.32 6.81 8.21
N ASN A 205 -16.17 7.28 7.72
CA ASN A 205 -15.39 8.37 8.28
C ASN A 205 -15.36 9.63 7.38
N VAL A 206 -16.10 9.66 6.28
CA VAL A 206 -16.15 10.82 5.37
C VAL A 206 -17.58 11.35 5.30
N GLY A 207 -17.83 12.44 6.03
CA GLY A 207 -19.14 13.06 6.17
C GLY A 207 -19.38 13.52 7.61
N THR A 208 -20.56 14.09 7.86
CA THR A 208 -21.01 14.50 9.21
C THR A 208 -22.52 14.33 9.34
N GLY A 209 -22.98 13.90 10.51
CA GLY A 209 -24.41 13.62 10.73
C GLY A 209 -24.94 12.58 9.74
N GLN A 210 -26.04 12.92 9.07
CA GLN A 210 -26.69 12.08 8.05
C GLN A 210 -26.18 12.32 6.62
N SER A 211 -25.06 13.03 6.45
CA SER A 211 -24.52 13.37 5.12
C SER A 211 -23.57 12.28 4.61
N PHE A 212 -24.05 11.41 3.73
CA PHE A 212 -23.29 10.33 3.13
C PHE A 212 -22.98 10.60 1.66
N TYR A 213 -21.81 10.16 1.21
CA TYR A 213 -21.34 10.35 -0.16
C TYR A 213 -21.01 9.01 -0.80
N ASP A 214 -21.59 8.74 -1.98
CA ASP A 214 -21.01 7.74 -2.87
C ASP A 214 -19.75 8.32 -3.48
N SER A 215 -18.69 7.69 -3.06
CA SER A 215 -17.35 8.09 -3.28
C SER A 215 -16.87 7.41 -4.58
N SER A 216 -17.54 6.37 -5.10
CA SER A 216 -17.27 5.68 -6.37
C SER A 216 -17.22 6.61 -7.60
N PRO A 217 -16.73 6.13 -8.77
CA PRO A 217 -16.84 6.86 -10.03
C PRO A 217 -18.29 7.16 -10.48
N SER A 218 -19.27 6.33 -10.09
CA SER A 218 -20.67 6.45 -10.50
C SER A 218 -21.44 7.55 -9.79
N LYS A 219 -20.96 7.99 -8.61
CA LYS A 219 -21.50 9.14 -7.84
C LYS A 219 -23.00 9.05 -7.56
N HIS A 220 -23.47 7.90 -7.10
CA HIS A 220 -24.87 7.76 -6.73
C HIS A 220 -25.26 8.69 -5.56
N THR A 221 -26.49 9.19 -5.58
CA THR A 221 -27.05 9.89 -4.42
C THR A 221 -27.29 8.89 -3.30
N VAL A 222 -26.82 9.19 -2.09
CA VAL A 222 -27.05 8.39 -0.89
C VAL A 222 -27.92 9.19 0.06
N THR A 223 -29.05 8.61 0.49
CA THR A 223 -29.98 9.23 1.44
C THR A 223 -30.04 8.38 2.70
N ALA A 224 -29.87 8.99 3.87
CA ALA A 224 -30.05 8.33 5.14
C ALA A 224 -31.53 8.33 5.56
N GLY A 225 -31.99 7.22 6.11
CA GLY A 225 -33.27 7.09 6.79
C GLY A 225 -33.09 6.90 8.29
N GLY A 226 -34.10 7.29 9.07
CA GLY A 226 -34.08 7.19 10.52
C GLY A 226 -33.05 8.11 11.18
N ASN A 227 -32.30 7.58 12.13
CA ASN A 227 -31.19 8.20 12.85
C ASN A 227 -29.80 7.77 12.32
N THR A 228 -29.75 7.08 11.18
CA THR A 228 -28.48 6.65 10.55
C THR A 228 -27.50 7.83 10.43
N THR A 229 -26.37 7.77 11.11
CA THR A 229 -25.42 8.90 11.21
C THR A 229 -23.96 8.44 11.23
N HIS A 230 -23.04 9.31 10.83
CA HIS A 230 -21.63 9.14 11.15
C HIS A 230 -21.42 9.16 12.67
N SER A 231 -20.58 8.26 13.18
CA SER A 231 -20.26 8.14 14.60
C SER A 231 -18.77 7.96 14.83
N SER A 232 -18.25 8.67 15.83
CA SER A 232 -16.91 8.45 16.38
C SER A 232 -16.93 7.60 17.65
N GLY A 233 -18.11 7.20 18.14
CA GLY A 233 -18.26 6.50 19.41
C GLY A 233 -17.77 5.06 19.37
N GLN A 234 -17.97 4.37 18.24
CA GLN A 234 -17.45 3.04 17.99
C GLN A 234 -16.91 2.97 16.58
N SER A 235 -15.64 2.59 16.42
CA SER A 235 -15.08 2.33 15.11
C SER A 235 -14.05 1.21 15.17
N LYS A 236 -14.08 0.33 14.16
CA LYS A 236 -13.08 -0.73 13.99
C LYS A 236 -11.84 -0.23 13.25
N PHE A 237 -12.01 0.79 12.40
CA PHE A 237 -10.94 1.44 11.64
C PHE A 237 -10.84 2.91 12.08
N SER A 238 -9.64 3.47 12.19
CA SER A 238 -9.48 4.85 12.68
C SER A 238 -10.28 5.86 11.83
N GLY A 239 -11.03 6.75 12.48
CA GLY A 239 -11.68 7.90 11.81
C GLY A 239 -13.21 7.93 11.87
N GLY A 240 -13.91 6.83 12.14
CA GLY A 240 -15.37 6.82 12.33
C GLY A 240 -16.08 5.66 11.66
N SER A 241 -17.36 5.49 12.00
CA SER A 241 -18.26 4.46 11.48
C SER A 241 -19.59 5.06 11.03
N ILE A 242 -20.38 4.25 10.33
CA ILE A 242 -21.80 4.54 10.11
C ILE A 242 -22.57 3.84 11.23
N TYR A 243 -23.27 4.61 12.04
CA TYR A 243 -24.08 4.13 13.14
C TYR A 243 -25.52 3.93 12.70
N PHE A 244 -26.03 2.73 12.95
CA PHE A 244 -27.42 2.33 12.82
C PHE A 244 -27.89 1.95 14.24
N ASP A 245 -28.89 2.63 14.80
CA ASP A 245 -29.40 2.49 16.16
C ASP A 245 -30.32 1.26 16.35
N GLY A 246 -30.68 0.61 15.25
CA GLY A 246 -31.49 -0.60 15.22
C GLY A 246 -32.99 -0.36 15.02
N ALA A 247 -33.45 0.89 14.83
CA ALA A 247 -34.84 1.22 14.54
C ALA A 247 -34.97 2.10 13.29
N ASP A 248 -35.65 1.60 12.24
CA ASP A 248 -35.94 2.33 10.99
C ASP A 248 -34.74 2.92 10.23
N ASP A 249 -33.52 2.52 10.60
CA ASP A 249 -32.27 3.01 10.03
C ASP A 249 -31.89 2.30 8.73
N TYR A 250 -31.57 3.08 7.70
CA TYR A 250 -31.09 2.58 6.42
C TYR A 250 -30.30 3.65 5.65
N LEU A 251 -29.47 3.19 4.70
CA LEU A 251 -29.01 4.01 3.59
C LEU A 251 -29.76 3.60 2.34
N GLN A 252 -30.33 4.57 1.65
CA GLN A 252 -31.01 4.40 0.38
C GLN A 252 -30.13 4.97 -0.74
N VAL A 253 -29.92 4.14 -1.74
CA VAL A 253 -29.40 4.54 -3.04
C VAL A 253 -30.53 4.35 -4.05
N PRO A 254 -30.95 5.39 -4.79
CA PRO A 254 -31.97 5.24 -5.82
C PRO A 254 -31.59 4.12 -6.79
N ASN A 255 -32.55 3.26 -7.12
CA ASN A 255 -32.37 2.34 -8.22
C ASN A 255 -32.35 3.12 -9.55
N HIS A 256 -31.78 2.51 -10.58
CA HIS A 256 -31.90 3.02 -11.93
C HIS A 256 -33.37 2.99 -12.35
N THR A 257 -33.78 3.99 -13.13
CA THR A 257 -34.99 3.91 -13.97
C THR A 257 -34.72 3.07 -15.21
#